data_AF-A0A8C6WT82-F1
#
_entry.id   AF-A0A8C6WT82-F1
#
_cell.length_a   1.000
_cell.length_b   1.000
_cell.length_c   1.000
_cell.angle_alpha   90.00
_cell.angle_beta   90.00
_cell.angle_gamma   90.00
#
_symmetry.space_group_name_H-M   'P 1'
#
loop_
_entity.id
_entity.type
_entity.pdbx_description
1 polymer ?
#
loop_
_entity_poly.entity_id
_entity_poly.type
_entity_poly.pdbx_seq_one_letter_code
_entity_poly.pdbx_strand_id
1 'polypeptide(L)'
;MSLLGRVTVHRARKAALLCVIFLMARAWSSASLALAGAAASQGPQGCPPQCSCSNQQGKVVCTRRGLTRVPPGIPANTRHLNLMENAIEAVQADSFRHLHHLEVLQLGRNAIRQIEVGAFNGLTSLNTLELFDNRLTVVPSGAFEYLSKLRELWLRNNPIESIPSYAFNQLRKLEYISEGAFEGLQNLKYLNLGMCNIRGDLPNLSPLKGLEELEISENLFPRIKPGSFKGLRALKKLWVMNSQITVIERNAFDDLSSLVELNLAHNNLSAVPHDLFSPLRFLVELHLHHNPWNCGCEAVWLARWLREYIPTNSTCCGRCHSPASMRGRQLVEVERGEGAATQCSAPFIVDAPRDFNISAGRVAELRCRTALMSSVRWLLPNGTILTHASSHLRISVLNDGTLNFSNVLAADTGTYTCMVSNAAGNSNASAYLNVSAAELNTSNLSYFTTVTVETTEMPKPTTTTTSSGAGVAPVFISTPTVLLQSTNSPPGAAKPSVVPAVKGATGKPGKSGPSLDEVMKTTKIIIGCFVAVTLLAAVMLIAFYKLRKRHQQRSTVAAARTVEIIQVDEEDLPPPASAISIYMDKSKLLPWAGDRETYIKRNENYFLTCNFYLK
;
A
#
# COMPACT_ATOMS: atom_id res chain seq x y z
N MET A 1 -99.64 -3.80 -31.57
CA MET A 1 -98.64 -3.45 -30.53
C MET A 1 -97.76 -4.69 -30.26
N SER A 2 -96.76 -5.12 -31.04
CA SER A 2 -95.78 -4.46 -31.91
C SER A 2 -95.21 -3.19 -31.28
N LEU A 3 -94.07 -3.31 -30.56
CA LEU A 3 -92.79 -2.66 -30.90
C LEU A 3 -91.78 -2.59 -29.73
N LEU A 4 -92.17 -2.84 -28.47
CA LEU A 4 -91.23 -2.71 -27.33
C LEU A 4 -90.59 -4.02 -26.81
N GLY A 5 -91.12 -5.20 -27.16
CA GLY A 5 -90.61 -6.48 -26.63
C GLY A 5 -89.48 -7.15 -27.42
N ARG A 6 -89.19 -6.71 -28.65
CA ARG A 6 -88.16 -7.32 -29.53
C ARG A 6 -86.81 -6.59 -29.52
N VAL A 7 -86.72 -5.39 -28.94
CA VAL A 7 -85.49 -4.57 -28.95
C VAL A 7 -84.58 -4.85 -27.75
N THR A 8 -85.13 -5.31 -26.62
CA THR A 8 -84.38 -5.58 -25.38
C THR A 8 -83.65 -6.93 -25.42
N VAL A 9 -84.26 -7.97 -25.98
CA VAL A 9 -83.61 -9.29 -26.14
C VAL A 9 -82.51 -9.26 -27.21
N HIS A 10 -82.65 -8.42 -28.25
CA HIS A 10 -81.64 -8.31 -29.31
C HIS A 10 -80.41 -7.49 -28.88
N ARG A 11 -80.60 -6.47 -28.01
CA ARG A 11 -79.49 -5.72 -27.40
C ARG A 11 -78.73 -6.55 -26.36
N ALA A 12 -79.42 -7.34 -25.55
CA ALA A 12 -78.77 -8.24 -24.60
C ALA A 12 -77.97 -9.37 -25.31
N ARG A 13 -78.52 -9.95 -26.40
CA ARG A 13 -77.79 -10.93 -27.21
C ARG A 13 -76.61 -10.32 -27.96
N LYS A 14 -76.70 -9.09 -28.48
CA LYS A 14 -75.56 -8.41 -29.11
C LYS A 14 -74.47 -8.03 -28.10
N ALA A 15 -74.83 -7.61 -26.88
CA ALA A 15 -73.87 -7.32 -25.82
C ALA A 15 -73.17 -8.59 -25.31
N ALA A 16 -73.91 -9.70 -25.14
CA ALA A 16 -73.33 -11.00 -24.77
C ALA A 16 -72.44 -11.55 -25.89
N LEU A 17 -72.83 -11.42 -27.16
CA LEU A 17 -72.01 -11.84 -28.31
C LEU A 17 -70.74 -10.99 -28.42
N LEU A 18 -70.82 -9.67 -28.20
CA LEU A 18 -69.65 -8.78 -28.15
C LEU A 18 -68.73 -9.11 -26.97
N CYS A 19 -69.27 -9.47 -25.80
CA CYS A 19 -68.47 -9.86 -24.65
C CYS A 19 -67.78 -11.21 -24.87
N VAL A 20 -68.45 -12.17 -25.51
CA VAL A 20 -67.86 -13.46 -25.91
C VAL A 20 -66.81 -13.26 -27.01
N ILE A 21 -67.06 -12.38 -27.99
CA ILE A 21 -66.05 -12.03 -29.02
C ILE A 21 -64.86 -11.31 -28.37
N PHE A 22 -65.06 -10.44 -27.37
CA PHE A 22 -63.98 -9.75 -26.66
C PHE A 22 -63.17 -10.70 -25.76
N LEU A 23 -63.82 -11.68 -25.14
CA LEU A 23 -63.16 -12.74 -24.36
C LEU A 23 -62.43 -13.74 -25.25
N MET A 24 -62.98 -14.09 -26.43
CA MET A 24 -62.31 -14.93 -27.43
C MET A 24 -61.15 -14.17 -28.12
N ALA A 25 -61.27 -12.86 -28.35
CA ALA A 25 -60.17 -12.02 -28.83
C ALA A 25 -59.06 -11.88 -27.78
N ARG A 26 -59.41 -11.80 -26.49
CA ARG A 26 -58.42 -11.86 -25.40
C ARG A 26 -57.76 -13.25 -25.31
N ALA A 27 -58.52 -14.33 -25.50
CA ALA A 27 -58.00 -15.69 -25.52
C ALA A 27 -57.09 -15.97 -26.73
N TRP A 28 -57.38 -15.39 -27.91
CA TRP A 28 -56.48 -15.42 -29.07
C TRP A 28 -55.25 -14.51 -28.90
N SER A 29 -55.37 -13.36 -28.22
CA SER A 29 -54.19 -12.54 -27.88
C SER A 29 -53.29 -13.18 -26.82
N SER A 30 -53.82 -14.06 -25.95
CA SER A 30 -53.02 -14.87 -25.01
C SER A 30 -52.52 -16.19 -25.60
N ALA A 31 -53.12 -16.70 -26.69
CA ALA A 31 -52.66 -17.91 -27.37
C ALA A 31 -51.61 -17.65 -28.47
N SER A 32 -51.54 -16.42 -29.01
CA SER A 32 -50.45 -16.01 -29.92
C SER A 32 -49.20 -15.49 -29.20
N LEU A 33 -49.24 -15.34 -27.86
CA LEU A 33 -48.08 -15.00 -27.02
C LEU A 33 -47.46 -16.19 -26.29
N ALA A 34 -48.00 -17.41 -26.48
CA ALA A 34 -47.49 -18.64 -25.84
C ALA A 34 -46.75 -19.58 -26.81
N LEU A 35 -46.50 -19.16 -28.05
CA LEU A 35 -45.71 -19.91 -29.05
C LEU A 35 -44.66 -19.07 -29.80
N ALA A 36 -44.36 -17.86 -29.31
CA ALA A 36 -43.11 -17.16 -29.62
C ALA A 36 -42.06 -17.44 -28.54
N GLY A 37 -41.94 -18.71 -28.15
CA GLY A 37 -40.75 -19.21 -27.47
C GLY A 37 -39.61 -19.28 -28.48
N ALA A 38 -38.53 -18.55 -28.19
CA ALA A 38 -37.21 -18.71 -28.77
C ALA A 38 -37.06 -18.45 -30.28
N ALA A 39 -37.29 -17.21 -30.71
CA ALA A 39 -36.51 -16.62 -31.79
C ALA A 39 -36.35 -15.11 -31.54
N ALA A 40 -35.79 -14.76 -30.37
CA ALA A 40 -35.05 -13.51 -30.28
C ALA A 40 -33.98 -13.60 -31.37
N SER A 41 -34.08 -12.73 -32.37
CA SER A 41 -33.12 -12.60 -33.46
C SER A 41 -31.73 -12.55 -32.85
N GLN A 42 -31.04 -13.69 -32.89
CA GLN A 42 -29.65 -13.77 -32.53
C GLN A 42 -28.94 -12.87 -33.54
N GLY A 43 -28.58 -11.66 -33.08
CA GLY A 43 -27.41 -11.01 -33.63
C GLY A 43 -26.28 -12.04 -33.67
N PRO A 44 -25.41 -11.99 -34.67
CA PRO A 44 -24.48 -13.09 -34.94
C PRO A 44 -23.74 -13.47 -33.66
N GLN A 45 -24.05 -14.67 -33.15
CA GLN A 45 -23.42 -15.30 -31.98
C GLN A 45 -23.44 -14.50 -30.66
N GLY A 46 -24.49 -14.67 -29.85
CA GLY A 46 -24.43 -14.48 -28.38
C GLY A 46 -23.99 -13.10 -27.86
N CYS A 47 -24.01 -12.06 -28.70
CA CYS A 47 -23.62 -10.70 -28.32
C CYS A 47 -24.82 -9.93 -27.74
N PRO A 48 -24.69 -9.21 -26.62
CA PRO A 48 -25.76 -8.37 -26.09
C PRO A 48 -26.19 -7.31 -27.12
N PRO A 49 -27.49 -7.01 -27.29
CA PRO A 49 -27.99 -6.13 -28.35
C PRO A 49 -27.51 -4.68 -28.21
N GLN A 50 -27.14 -4.28 -26.99
CA GLN A 50 -26.65 -2.94 -26.68
C GLN A 50 -25.13 -2.83 -26.82
N CYS A 51 -24.43 -3.92 -27.14
CA CYS A 51 -22.98 -4.00 -27.20
C CYS A 51 -22.48 -4.34 -28.60
N SER A 52 -21.19 -4.08 -28.83
CA SER A 52 -20.46 -4.46 -30.04
C SER A 52 -19.43 -5.53 -29.69
N CYS A 53 -19.55 -6.71 -30.28
CA CYS A 53 -18.66 -7.84 -30.03
C CYS A 53 -17.72 -8.08 -31.21
N SER A 54 -16.47 -8.43 -30.90
CA SER A 54 -15.46 -8.87 -31.88
C SER A 54 -15.00 -10.28 -31.56
N ASN A 55 -15.32 -11.22 -32.45
CA ASN A 55 -15.07 -12.65 -32.25
C ASN A 55 -13.59 -13.04 -32.37
N GLN A 56 -12.77 -12.23 -33.06
CA GLN A 56 -11.34 -12.53 -33.26
C GLN A 56 -10.47 -12.25 -32.03
N GLN A 57 -10.94 -11.39 -31.11
CA GLN A 57 -10.18 -10.95 -29.93
C GLN A 57 -10.91 -11.20 -28.60
N GLY A 58 -12.12 -11.78 -28.64
CA GLY A 58 -12.97 -11.91 -27.45
C GLY A 58 -13.24 -10.54 -26.80
N LYS A 59 -13.42 -9.50 -27.60
CA LYS A 59 -13.59 -8.12 -27.13
C LYS A 59 -15.06 -7.73 -27.20
N VAL A 60 -15.62 -7.26 -26.08
CA VAL A 60 -17.00 -6.80 -25.96
C VAL A 60 -17.00 -5.35 -25.49
N VAL A 61 -17.57 -4.47 -26.30
CA VAL A 61 -17.59 -3.02 -26.05
C VAL A 61 -19.03 -2.54 -25.88
N CYS A 62 -19.33 -1.97 -24.73
CA CYS A 62 -20.67 -1.51 -24.34
C CYS A 62 -20.64 -0.05 -23.84
N THR A 63 -19.75 0.79 -24.38
CA THR A 63 -19.53 2.17 -23.92
C THR A 63 -20.62 3.14 -24.36
N ARG A 64 -20.94 4.14 -23.51
CA ARG A 64 -21.89 5.23 -23.81
C ARG A 64 -23.31 4.74 -24.17
N ARG A 65 -23.80 3.72 -23.48
CA ARG A 65 -25.11 3.11 -23.76
C ARG A 65 -26.17 3.43 -22.71
N GLY A 66 -25.83 4.18 -21.66
CA GLY A 66 -26.75 4.53 -20.58
C GLY A 66 -27.16 3.31 -19.75
N LEU A 67 -26.30 2.28 -19.69
CA LEU A 67 -26.58 1.05 -18.94
C LEU A 67 -26.66 1.35 -17.45
N THR A 68 -27.75 0.94 -16.80
CA THR A 68 -27.92 1.06 -15.34
C THR A 68 -27.46 -0.18 -14.57
N ARG A 69 -27.28 -1.30 -15.28
CA ARG A 69 -26.81 -2.59 -14.75
C ARG A 69 -25.91 -3.26 -15.78
N VAL A 70 -25.13 -4.25 -15.34
CA VAL A 70 -24.34 -5.10 -16.24
C VAL A 70 -25.28 -5.83 -17.21
N PRO A 71 -25.04 -5.80 -18.54
CA PRO A 71 -25.92 -6.41 -19.52
C PRO A 71 -25.83 -7.94 -19.45
N PRO A 72 -26.96 -8.67 -19.46
CA PRO A 72 -26.95 -10.13 -19.52
C PRO A 72 -26.49 -10.63 -20.90
N GLY A 73 -26.04 -11.88 -20.96
CA GLY A 73 -25.68 -12.54 -22.22
C GLY A 73 -24.32 -12.14 -22.78
N ILE A 74 -23.35 -11.82 -21.93
CA ILE A 74 -21.96 -11.59 -22.36
C ILE A 74 -21.34 -12.94 -22.77
N PRO A 75 -20.70 -13.05 -23.95
CA PRO A 75 -20.07 -14.29 -24.41
C PRO A 75 -19.01 -14.84 -23.43
N ALA A 76 -19.02 -16.16 -23.18
CA ALA A 76 -18.09 -16.80 -22.24
C ALA A 76 -16.61 -16.81 -22.69
N ASN A 77 -16.36 -16.59 -23.98
CA ASN A 77 -15.02 -16.46 -24.58
C ASN A 77 -14.48 -15.02 -24.52
N THR A 78 -15.16 -14.10 -23.83
CA THR A 78 -14.73 -12.71 -23.67
C THR A 78 -13.46 -12.62 -22.85
N ARG A 79 -12.44 -11.94 -23.39
CA ARG A 79 -11.17 -11.59 -22.72
C ARG A 79 -11.12 -10.13 -22.29
N HIS A 80 -11.77 -9.26 -23.05
CA HIS A 80 -11.80 -7.82 -22.79
C HIS A 80 -13.24 -7.32 -22.77
N LEU A 81 -13.70 -6.86 -21.61
CA LEU A 81 -15.04 -6.30 -21.44
C LEU A 81 -14.94 -4.83 -21.05
N ASN A 82 -15.52 -3.97 -21.90
CA ASN A 82 -15.56 -2.53 -21.67
C ASN A 82 -17.00 -2.06 -21.44
N LEU A 83 -17.28 -1.64 -20.20
CA LEU A 83 -18.55 -1.10 -19.73
C LEU A 83 -18.42 0.36 -19.28
N MET A 84 -17.38 1.08 -19.74
CA MET A 84 -17.13 2.47 -19.33
C MET A 84 -18.18 3.45 -19.85
N GLU A 85 -18.29 4.60 -19.18
CA GLU A 85 -19.17 5.71 -19.57
C GLU A 85 -20.64 5.27 -19.65
N ASN A 86 -21.10 4.58 -18.61
CA ASN A 86 -22.49 4.18 -18.40
C ASN A 86 -23.01 4.73 -17.05
N ALA A 87 -24.18 4.29 -16.62
CA ALA A 87 -24.83 4.71 -15.38
C ALA A 87 -24.99 3.53 -14.41
N ILE A 88 -24.05 2.58 -14.40
CA ILE A 88 -24.12 1.39 -13.55
C ILE A 88 -23.96 1.82 -12.09
N GLU A 89 -24.93 1.50 -11.24
CA GLU A 89 -24.93 1.92 -9.83
C GLU A 89 -24.41 0.85 -8.86
N ALA A 90 -24.55 -0.43 -9.22
CA ALA A 90 -24.11 -1.54 -8.40
C ALA A 90 -23.67 -2.72 -9.24
N VAL A 91 -22.72 -3.50 -8.72
CA VAL A 91 -22.29 -4.77 -9.30
C VAL A 91 -22.74 -5.90 -8.38
N GLN A 92 -23.66 -6.72 -8.89
CA GLN A 92 -24.28 -7.81 -8.13
C GLN A 92 -23.36 -9.03 -8.04
N ALA A 93 -23.55 -9.85 -7.02
CA ALA A 93 -22.87 -11.14 -6.86
C ALA A 93 -23.02 -12.00 -8.13
N ASP A 94 -21.96 -12.71 -8.50
CA ASP A 94 -21.93 -13.61 -9.65
C ASP A 94 -22.23 -12.97 -11.03
N SER A 95 -22.28 -11.63 -11.15
CA SER A 95 -22.55 -10.93 -12.42
C SER A 95 -21.64 -11.36 -13.57
N PHE A 96 -20.42 -11.80 -13.26
CA PHE A 96 -19.41 -12.22 -14.23
C PHE A 96 -19.00 -13.70 -14.13
N ARG A 97 -19.79 -14.51 -13.41
CA ARG A 97 -19.40 -15.88 -13.00
C ARG A 97 -18.93 -16.78 -14.12
N HIS A 98 -19.47 -16.60 -15.33
CA HIS A 98 -19.21 -17.49 -16.47
C HIS A 98 -18.01 -17.04 -17.32
N LEU A 99 -17.41 -15.88 -17.01
CA LEU A 99 -16.35 -15.24 -17.80
C LEU A 99 -14.95 -15.66 -17.34
N HIS A 100 -14.67 -16.97 -17.36
CA HIS A 100 -13.40 -17.54 -16.86
C HIS A 100 -12.14 -17.08 -17.63
N HIS A 101 -12.32 -16.62 -18.87
CA HIS A 101 -11.25 -16.14 -19.75
C HIS A 101 -11.05 -14.63 -19.70
N LEU A 102 -11.83 -13.90 -18.90
CA LEU A 102 -11.75 -12.45 -18.84
C LEU A 102 -10.41 -12.02 -18.24
N GLU A 103 -9.67 -11.20 -18.97
CA GLU A 103 -8.36 -10.67 -18.58
C GLU A 103 -8.47 -9.19 -18.18
N VAL A 104 -9.31 -8.42 -18.86
CA VAL A 104 -9.49 -6.98 -18.63
C VAL A 104 -10.97 -6.65 -18.44
N LEU A 105 -11.30 -6.07 -17.29
CA LEU A 105 -12.64 -5.59 -16.97
C LEU A 105 -12.61 -4.08 -16.72
N GLN A 106 -13.26 -3.32 -17.61
CA GLN A 106 -13.33 -1.86 -17.52
C GLN A 106 -14.71 -1.41 -17.06
N LEU A 107 -14.80 -0.92 -15.83
CA LEU A 107 -16.00 -0.39 -15.18
C LEU A 107 -15.82 1.10 -14.80
N GLY A 108 -14.78 1.77 -15.31
CA GLY A 108 -14.51 3.17 -15.04
C GLY A 108 -15.60 4.12 -15.57
N ARG A 109 -15.70 5.32 -15.01
CA ARG A 109 -16.69 6.35 -15.40
C ARG A 109 -18.13 5.83 -15.37
N ASN A 110 -18.51 5.25 -14.23
CA ASN A 110 -19.88 4.81 -13.95
C ASN A 110 -20.40 5.51 -12.68
N ALA A 111 -21.54 5.06 -12.16
CA ALA A 111 -22.12 5.57 -10.92
C ALA A 111 -22.01 4.55 -9.77
N ILE A 112 -21.01 3.64 -9.81
CA ILE A 112 -20.96 2.48 -8.92
C ILE A 112 -20.76 2.94 -7.48
N ARG A 113 -21.72 2.63 -6.62
CA ARG A 113 -21.69 2.92 -5.17
C ARG A 113 -21.37 1.69 -4.34
N GLN A 114 -21.80 0.52 -4.81
CA GLN A 114 -21.68 -0.74 -4.08
C GLN A 114 -21.26 -1.88 -5.02
N ILE A 115 -20.34 -2.70 -4.52
CA ILE A 115 -19.92 -3.95 -5.14
C ILE A 115 -20.19 -5.05 -4.13
N GLU A 116 -21.05 -6.00 -4.47
CA GLU A 116 -21.41 -7.09 -3.58
C GLU A 116 -20.24 -8.07 -3.38
N VAL A 117 -20.23 -8.76 -2.24
CA VAL A 117 -19.29 -9.85 -2.00
C VAL A 117 -19.50 -10.93 -3.05
N GLY A 118 -18.41 -11.39 -3.69
CA GLY A 118 -18.48 -12.35 -4.78
C GLY A 118 -18.97 -11.77 -6.13
N ALA A 119 -19.07 -10.45 -6.29
CA ALA A 119 -19.37 -9.83 -7.59
C ALA A 119 -18.41 -10.28 -8.72
N PHE A 120 -17.15 -10.54 -8.37
CA PHE A 120 -16.10 -10.96 -9.29
C PHE A 120 -15.80 -12.47 -9.24
N ASN A 121 -16.71 -13.27 -8.70
CA ASN A 121 -16.57 -14.72 -8.70
C ASN A 121 -16.39 -15.27 -10.11
N GLY A 122 -15.61 -16.35 -10.25
CA GLY A 122 -15.38 -17.02 -11.53
C GLY A 122 -14.37 -16.34 -12.45
N LEU A 123 -13.90 -15.11 -12.13
CA LEU A 123 -12.92 -14.35 -12.91
C LEU A 123 -11.47 -14.81 -12.65
N THR A 124 -11.19 -16.08 -12.92
CA THR A 124 -9.91 -16.75 -12.60
C THR A 124 -8.72 -16.33 -13.49
N SER A 125 -8.97 -15.56 -14.56
CA SER A 125 -7.95 -15.03 -15.47
C SER A 125 -7.79 -13.52 -15.41
N LEU A 126 -8.53 -12.85 -14.52
CA LEU A 126 -8.56 -11.39 -14.49
C LEU A 126 -7.20 -10.83 -14.07
N ASN A 127 -6.69 -9.92 -14.90
CA ASN A 127 -5.39 -9.30 -14.77
C ASN A 127 -5.52 -7.80 -14.44
N THR A 128 -6.43 -7.10 -15.14
CA THR A 128 -6.65 -5.67 -14.98
C THR A 128 -8.11 -5.40 -14.62
N LEU A 129 -8.32 -4.67 -13.51
CA LEU A 129 -9.63 -4.21 -13.06
C LEU A 129 -9.63 -2.68 -12.95
N GLU A 130 -10.45 -2.04 -13.76
CA GLU A 130 -10.60 -0.59 -13.76
C GLU A 130 -11.93 -0.17 -13.12
N LEU A 131 -11.86 0.56 -12.01
CA LEU A 131 -12.99 1.07 -11.22
C LEU A 131 -12.89 2.59 -10.98
N PHE A 132 -12.05 3.30 -11.73
CA PHE A 132 -11.83 4.74 -11.57
C PHE A 132 -13.06 5.58 -11.94
N ASP A 133 -13.14 6.83 -11.46
CA ASP A 133 -14.27 7.75 -11.72
C ASP A 133 -15.63 7.10 -11.38
N ASN A 134 -15.77 6.57 -10.16
CA ASN A 134 -17.00 5.97 -9.63
C ASN A 134 -17.42 6.67 -8.32
N ARG A 135 -18.36 6.08 -7.59
CA ARG A 135 -18.92 6.64 -6.35
C ARG A 135 -18.70 5.70 -5.15
N LEU A 136 -17.61 4.93 -5.18
CA LEU A 136 -17.26 4.01 -4.09
C LEU A 136 -16.84 4.81 -2.86
N THR A 137 -17.50 4.58 -1.72
CA THR A 137 -17.16 5.19 -0.44
C THR A 137 -16.16 4.38 0.37
N VAL A 138 -16.03 3.08 0.05
CA VAL A 138 -15.12 2.13 0.71
C VAL A 138 -14.51 1.19 -0.32
N VAL A 139 -13.33 0.66 -0.02
CA VAL A 139 -12.72 -0.41 -0.81
C VAL A 139 -13.46 -1.73 -0.53
N PRO A 140 -14.06 -2.40 -1.54
CA PRO A 140 -14.85 -3.60 -1.34
C PRO A 140 -13.95 -4.85 -1.22
N SER A 141 -13.28 -4.99 -0.08
CA SER A 141 -12.28 -6.06 0.16
C SER A 141 -12.83 -7.47 -0.08
N GLY A 142 -14.05 -7.78 0.38
CA GLY A 142 -14.70 -9.08 0.15
C GLY A 142 -15.03 -9.38 -1.31
N ALA A 143 -15.02 -8.38 -2.21
CA ALA A 143 -15.18 -8.63 -3.63
C ALA A 143 -13.86 -9.09 -4.30
N PHE A 144 -12.71 -8.78 -3.69
CA PHE A 144 -11.38 -9.05 -4.26
C PHE A 144 -10.73 -10.34 -3.79
N GLU A 145 -11.32 -11.03 -2.81
CA GLU A 145 -10.76 -12.19 -2.10
C GLU A 145 -10.23 -13.31 -3.04
N TYR A 146 -10.93 -13.57 -4.15
CA TYR A 146 -10.59 -14.66 -5.08
C TYR A 146 -9.83 -14.21 -6.33
N LEU A 147 -9.44 -12.94 -6.43
CA LEU A 147 -8.75 -12.37 -7.60
C LEU A 147 -7.23 -12.60 -7.55
N SER A 148 -6.82 -13.85 -7.38
CA SER A 148 -5.41 -14.23 -7.20
C SER A 148 -4.48 -13.86 -8.37
N LYS A 149 -4.99 -13.70 -9.60
CA LYS A 149 -4.18 -13.32 -10.78
C LYS A 149 -4.15 -11.81 -11.07
N LEU A 150 -4.88 -11.00 -10.31
CA LEU A 150 -4.97 -9.57 -10.56
C LEU A 150 -3.61 -8.91 -10.39
N ARG A 151 -3.20 -8.11 -11.38
CA ARG A 151 -1.95 -7.35 -11.37
C ARG A 151 -2.17 -5.84 -11.32
N GLU A 152 -3.27 -5.35 -11.89
CA GLU A 152 -3.54 -3.92 -11.99
C GLU A 152 -4.92 -3.59 -11.42
N LEU A 153 -4.95 -2.69 -10.43
CA LEU A 153 -6.18 -2.22 -9.79
C LEU A 153 -6.23 -0.69 -9.82
N TRP A 154 -7.25 -0.16 -10.51
CA TRP A 154 -7.46 1.28 -10.66
C TRP A 154 -8.68 1.73 -9.88
N LEU A 155 -8.48 2.45 -8.79
CA LEU A 155 -9.55 2.98 -7.91
C LEU A 155 -9.57 4.51 -7.87
N ARG A 156 -8.76 5.17 -8.70
CA ARG A 156 -8.64 6.63 -8.77
C ARG A 156 -9.98 7.36 -8.82
N ASN A 157 -10.06 8.52 -8.18
CA ASN A 157 -11.23 9.40 -8.22
C ASN A 157 -12.53 8.68 -7.81
N ASN A 158 -12.46 8.04 -6.65
CA ASN A 158 -13.62 7.54 -5.91
C ASN A 158 -13.65 8.23 -4.54
N PRO A 159 -14.81 8.55 -3.96
CA PRO A 159 -14.91 9.20 -2.65
C PRO A 159 -14.60 8.24 -1.47
N ILE A 160 -13.45 7.55 -1.51
CA ILE A 160 -13.03 6.57 -0.51
C ILE A 160 -12.39 7.30 0.68
N GLU A 161 -13.21 7.63 1.67
CA GLU A 161 -12.74 8.40 2.84
C GLU A 161 -11.73 7.65 3.70
N SER A 162 -11.84 6.31 3.75
CA SER A 162 -10.89 5.46 4.46
C SER A 162 -10.80 4.08 3.82
N ILE A 163 -9.61 3.49 3.95
CA ILE A 163 -9.40 2.08 3.63
C ILE A 163 -9.47 1.36 4.97
N PRO A 164 -10.49 0.51 5.20
CA PRO A 164 -10.69 -0.10 6.51
C PRO A 164 -9.47 -0.94 6.89
N SER A 165 -8.82 -0.56 7.98
CA SER A 165 -7.76 -1.33 8.67
C SER A 165 -8.34 -2.31 9.71
N TYR A 166 -9.65 -2.59 9.62
CA TYR A 166 -10.53 -3.19 10.64
C TYR A 166 -10.89 -2.24 11.78
N ALA A 167 -11.87 -1.37 11.53
CA ALA A 167 -12.59 -0.66 12.58
C ALA A 167 -13.67 -1.56 13.21
N PHE A 168 -13.29 -2.69 13.82
CA PHE A 168 -14.17 -3.43 14.71
C PHE A 168 -13.85 -3.13 16.17
N ASN A 169 -14.04 -1.87 16.57
CA ASN A 169 -14.12 -1.50 17.99
C ASN A 169 -15.57 -1.48 18.53
N GLN A 170 -16.59 -1.77 17.71
CA GLN A 170 -17.99 -1.76 18.20
C GLN A 170 -18.91 -2.91 17.76
N LEU A 171 -18.47 -3.88 16.95
CA LEU A 171 -19.35 -5.02 16.58
C LEU A 171 -18.69 -6.35 16.93
N ARG A 172 -18.79 -6.70 18.21
CA ARG A 172 -18.70 -8.09 18.68
C ARG A 172 -19.88 -8.87 18.07
N LYS A 173 -19.70 -9.52 16.90
CA LYS A 173 -20.44 -10.73 16.44
C LYS A 173 -20.25 -11.09 14.95
N LEU A 174 -19.05 -10.95 14.36
CA LEU A 174 -18.78 -11.55 13.06
C LEU A 174 -17.48 -12.35 13.11
N GLU A 175 -17.62 -13.66 12.90
CA GLU A 175 -16.61 -14.71 13.02
C GLU A 175 -15.69 -14.81 11.79
N TYR A 176 -15.76 -13.85 10.88
CA TYR A 176 -14.91 -13.73 9.69
C TYR A 176 -14.60 -12.26 9.44
N ILE A 177 -13.58 -11.74 10.12
CA ILE A 177 -13.02 -10.43 9.81
C ILE A 177 -11.68 -10.73 9.14
N SER A 178 -11.55 -10.42 7.84
CA SER A 178 -10.27 -10.54 7.11
C SER A 178 -9.16 -9.73 7.80
N GLU A 179 -7.89 -9.86 7.39
CA GLU A 179 -6.71 -9.22 8.01
C GLU A 179 -6.04 -8.10 7.18
N GLY A 180 -6.47 -7.82 5.93
CA GLY A 180 -6.27 -6.53 5.24
C GLY A 180 -7.29 -6.24 4.13
N ALA A 181 -7.61 -4.96 3.87
CA ALA A 181 -8.49 -4.58 2.74
C ALA A 181 -8.00 -5.07 1.36
N PHE A 182 -6.70 -5.37 1.25
CA PHE A 182 -6.03 -5.88 0.05
C PHE A 182 -5.46 -7.29 0.24
N GLU A 183 -5.97 -8.05 1.21
CA GLU A 183 -5.57 -9.44 1.40
C GLU A 183 -5.94 -10.31 0.18
N GLY A 184 -5.15 -11.35 -0.07
CA GLY A 184 -5.31 -12.21 -1.26
C GLY A 184 -4.68 -11.66 -2.55
N LEU A 185 -4.44 -10.35 -2.65
CA LEU A 185 -3.86 -9.69 -3.84
C LEU A 185 -2.32 -9.75 -3.89
N GLN A 186 -1.74 -10.94 -3.68
CA GLN A 186 -0.28 -11.11 -3.58
C GLN A 186 0.47 -10.86 -4.91
N ASN A 187 -0.23 -10.98 -6.04
CA ASN A 187 0.32 -10.80 -7.39
C ASN A 187 0.15 -9.37 -7.93
N LEU A 188 -0.44 -8.47 -7.14
CA LEU A 188 -0.68 -7.09 -7.57
C LEU A 188 0.65 -6.38 -7.83
N LYS A 189 0.74 -5.72 -8.98
CA LYS A 189 1.91 -4.98 -9.47
C LYS A 189 1.68 -3.48 -9.48
N TYR A 190 0.48 -3.06 -9.80
CA TYR A 190 0.08 -1.67 -9.90
C TYR A 190 -1.18 -1.41 -9.07
N LEU A 191 -1.12 -0.40 -8.21
CA LEU A 191 -2.26 0.06 -7.41
C LEU A 191 -2.39 1.59 -7.54
N ASN A 192 -3.58 2.04 -7.92
CA ASN A 192 -3.90 3.46 -7.99
C ASN A 192 -5.08 3.82 -7.08
N LEU A 193 -4.78 4.60 -6.05
CA LEU A 193 -5.70 5.15 -5.05
C LEU A 193 -5.62 6.68 -5.04
N GLY A 194 -5.25 7.29 -6.17
CA GLY A 194 -5.15 8.74 -6.28
C GLY A 194 -6.52 9.42 -6.24
N MET A 195 -6.57 10.67 -5.75
CA MET A 195 -7.82 11.46 -5.69
C MET A 195 -8.95 10.76 -4.91
N CYS A 196 -8.62 9.98 -3.88
CA CYS A 196 -9.60 9.23 -3.11
C CYS A 196 -10.12 9.99 -1.87
N ASN A 197 -9.53 11.14 -1.52
CA ASN A 197 -9.81 11.89 -0.29
C ASN A 197 -9.56 11.05 0.99
N ILE A 198 -8.61 10.12 0.93
CA ILE A 198 -8.20 9.30 2.07
C ILE A 198 -7.55 10.22 3.11
N ARG A 199 -7.99 10.12 4.36
CA ARG A 199 -7.50 10.97 5.47
C ARG A 199 -6.75 10.16 6.52
N GLY A 200 -5.78 10.81 7.17
CA GLY A 200 -5.11 10.27 8.35
C GLY A 200 -3.84 9.50 7.99
N ASP A 201 -3.65 8.32 8.58
CA ASP A 201 -2.49 7.49 8.33
C ASP A 201 -2.66 6.68 7.04
N LEU A 202 -1.53 6.32 6.40
CA LEU A 202 -1.55 5.46 5.21
C LEU A 202 -2.16 4.09 5.52
N PRO A 203 -2.87 3.48 4.55
CA PRO A 203 -3.45 2.14 4.69
C PRO A 203 -2.39 1.07 4.91
N ASN A 204 -2.79 -0.06 5.51
CA ASN A 204 -1.91 -1.22 5.62
C ASN A 204 -1.73 -1.88 4.23
N LEU A 205 -0.56 -1.67 3.63
CA LEU A 205 -0.18 -2.24 2.33
C LEU A 205 0.74 -3.48 2.46
N SER A 206 1.04 -3.93 3.67
CA SER A 206 1.91 -5.08 3.95
C SER A 206 1.56 -6.38 3.17
N PRO A 207 0.27 -6.67 2.87
CA PRO A 207 -0.08 -7.84 2.05
C PRO A 207 0.46 -7.79 0.61
N LEU A 208 0.68 -6.60 0.06
CA LEU A 208 1.04 -6.36 -1.34
C LEU A 208 2.55 -6.49 -1.61
N LYS A 209 3.14 -7.61 -1.19
CA LYS A 209 4.59 -7.85 -1.28
C LYS A 209 5.16 -7.78 -2.70
N GLY A 210 4.33 -8.04 -3.70
CA GLY A 210 4.69 -8.02 -5.12
C GLY A 210 4.56 -6.66 -5.81
N LEU A 211 4.07 -5.62 -5.12
CA LEU A 211 3.74 -4.33 -5.70
C LEU A 211 4.98 -3.61 -6.24
N GLU A 212 4.88 -3.08 -7.47
CA GLU A 212 5.98 -2.39 -8.16
C GLU A 212 5.69 -0.90 -8.34
N GLU A 213 4.42 -0.51 -8.50
CA GLU A 213 4.01 0.87 -8.70
C GLU A 213 2.81 1.22 -7.79
N LEU A 214 2.93 2.32 -7.05
CA LEU A 214 1.91 2.83 -6.15
C LEU A 214 1.64 4.31 -6.41
N GLU A 215 0.39 4.61 -6.78
CA GLU A 215 -0.12 5.97 -6.95
C GLU A 215 -1.12 6.28 -5.83
N ILE A 216 -0.76 7.21 -4.93
CA ILE A 216 -1.59 7.66 -3.80
C ILE A 216 -1.65 9.19 -3.70
N SER A 217 -1.35 9.90 -4.79
CA SER A 217 -1.40 11.36 -4.89
C SER A 217 -2.81 11.91 -4.69
N GLU A 218 -2.90 13.19 -4.31
CA GLU A 218 -4.17 13.90 -4.12
C GLU A 218 -5.05 13.26 -3.02
N ASN A 219 -4.42 12.90 -1.90
CA ASN A 219 -5.09 12.47 -0.68
C ASN A 219 -4.71 13.41 0.49
N LEU A 220 -5.00 13.03 1.74
CA LEU A 220 -4.79 13.88 2.92
C LEU A 220 -3.97 13.14 3.98
N PHE A 221 -2.66 13.05 3.73
CA PHE A 221 -1.69 12.37 4.59
C PHE A 221 -0.79 13.41 5.29
N PRO A 222 -1.07 13.82 6.53
CA PRO A 222 -0.25 14.83 7.21
C PRO A 222 1.18 14.35 7.50
N ARG A 223 1.38 13.03 7.64
CA ARG A 223 2.67 12.42 7.99
C ARG A 223 2.89 11.06 7.34
N ILE A 224 4.16 10.71 7.12
CA ILE A 224 4.60 9.38 6.69
C ILE A 224 5.43 8.73 7.81
N LYS A 225 5.07 7.50 8.21
CA LYS A 225 5.71 6.72 9.28
C LYS A 225 6.51 5.54 8.68
N PRO A 226 7.51 4.97 9.38
CA PRO A 226 8.24 3.78 8.91
C PRO A 226 7.37 2.56 8.61
N GLY A 227 6.28 2.41 9.36
CA GLY A 227 5.33 1.32 9.14
C GLY A 227 4.47 1.48 7.88
N SER A 228 4.41 2.67 7.27
CA SER A 228 3.48 2.98 6.18
C SER A 228 3.73 2.17 4.91
N PHE A 229 4.99 1.82 4.63
CA PHE A 229 5.39 1.07 3.44
C PHE A 229 6.08 -0.26 3.76
N LYS A 230 5.86 -0.78 4.96
CA LYS A 230 6.54 -1.97 5.46
C LYS A 230 6.32 -3.16 4.53
N GLY A 231 7.40 -3.86 4.19
CA GLY A 231 7.34 -5.06 3.36
C GLY A 231 7.22 -4.83 1.84
N LEU A 232 7.07 -3.58 1.36
CA LEU A 232 6.98 -3.24 -0.07
C LEU A 232 8.35 -3.21 -0.76
N ARG A 233 9.14 -4.28 -0.62
CA ARG A 233 10.52 -4.36 -1.11
C ARG A 233 10.65 -4.40 -2.64
N ALA A 234 9.57 -4.78 -3.33
CA ALA A 234 9.52 -4.82 -4.80
C ALA A 234 9.12 -3.47 -5.43
N LEU A 235 8.74 -2.47 -4.60
CA LEU A 235 8.24 -1.20 -5.08
C LEU A 235 9.35 -0.42 -5.80
N LYS A 236 9.05 0.02 -7.02
CA LYS A 236 9.95 0.77 -7.90
C LYS A 236 9.50 2.21 -8.05
N LYS A 237 8.19 2.47 -8.08
CA LYS A 237 7.64 3.82 -8.22
C LYS A 237 6.66 4.12 -7.11
N LEU A 238 6.87 5.26 -6.46
CA LEU A 238 5.99 5.78 -5.42
C LEU A 238 5.63 7.23 -5.71
N TRP A 239 4.35 7.47 -5.94
CA TRP A 239 3.81 8.81 -6.18
C TRP A 239 2.89 9.22 -5.04
N VAL A 240 3.28 10.29 -4.33
CA VAL A 240 2.53 10.89 -3.21
C VAL A 240 2.53 12.42 -3.38
N MET A 241 2.09 12.88 -4.54
CA MET A 241 2.03 14.30 -4.88
C MET A 241 0.75 14.94 -4.33
N ASN A 242 0.82 16.21 -3.91
CA ASN A 242 -0.34 16.98 -3.47
C ASN A 242 -1.17 16.28 -2.36
N SER A 243 -0.48 15.68 -1.39
CA SER A 243 -1.10 14.91 -0.30
C SER A 243 -1.04 15.59 1.06
N GLN A 244 -0.69 16.89 1.09
CA GLN A 244 -0.56 17.72 2.31
C GLN A 244 0.43 17.16 3.34
N ILE A 245 1.48 16.46 2.89
CA ILE A 245 2.48 15.90 3.79
C ILE A 245 3.28 17.05 4.42
N THR A 246 3.33 17.06 5.75
CA THR A 246 4.08 18.05 6.53
C THR A 246 5.37 17.47 7.11
N VAL A 247 5.35 16.20 7.52
CA VAL A 247 6.47 15.54 8.20
C VAL A 247 6.66 14.12 7.66
N ILE A 248 7.92 13.77 7.37
CA ILE A 248 8.34 12.39 7.13
C ILE A 248 9.17 11.97 8.34
N GLU A 249 8.77 10.89 9.01
CA GLU A 249 9.47 10.38 10.20
C GLU A 249 10.78 9.66 9.82
N ARG A 250 11.68 9.49 10.79
CA ARG A 250 12.98 8.85 10.56
C ARG A 250 12.80 7.45 9.98
N ASN A 251 13.63 7.07 9.01
CA ASN A 251 13.61 5.72 8.43
C ASN A 251 12.29 5.36 7.71
N ALA A 252 11.48 6.35 7.33
CA ALA A 252 10.17 6.12 6.69
C ALA A 252 10.21 5.25 5.41
N PHE A 253 11.34 5.26 4.71
CA PHE A 253 11.50 4.61 3.40
C PHE A 253 12.52 3.45 3.42
N ASP A 254 13.07 3.06 4.58
CA ASP A 254 14.15 2.07 4.66
C ASP A 254 13.83 0.72 4.01
N ASP A 255 12.55 0.31 4.04
CA ASP A 255 12.07 -0.94 3.45
C ASP A 255 11.97 -0.91 1.92
N LEU A 256 11.97 0.28 1.30
CA LEU A 256 11.77 0.49 -0.14
C LEU A 256 13.07 0.28 -0.94
N SER A 257 13.72 -0.87 -0.75
CA SER A 257 15.07 -1.13 -1.27
C SER A 257 15.20 -1.17 -2.80
N SER A 258 14.09 -1.30 -3.53
CA SER A 258 14.06 -1.37 -5.00
C SER A 258 13.53 -0.09 -5.65
N LEU A 259 13.34 0.97 -4.87
CA LEU A 259 12.73 2.22 -5.34
C LEU A 259 13.63 2.91 -6.36
N VAL A 260 13.05 3.31 -7.48
CA VAL A 260 13.69 3.95 -8.63
C VAL A 260 13.19 5.38 -8.80
N GLU A 261 11.89 5.57 -8.57
CA GLU A 261 11.20 6.85 -8.74
C GLU A 261 10.38 7.19 -7.49
N LEU A 262 10.59 8.41 -6.97
CA LEU A 262 9.85 8.94 -5.83
C LEU A 262 9.33 10.35 -6.14
N ASN A 263 8.02 10.54 -6.05
CA ASN A 263 7.40 11.85 -6.20
C ASN A 263 6.73 12.30 -4.89
N LEU A 264 7.28 13.36 -4.30
CA LEU A 264 6.78 14.06 -3.11
C LEU A 264 6.48 15.53 -3.43
N ALA A 265 6.30 15.87 -4.70
CA ALA A 265 6.05 17.23 -5.13
C ALA A 265 4.72 17.78 -4.62
N HIS A 266 4.61 19.12 -4.57
CA HIS A 266 3.37 19.81 -4.16
C HIS A 266 2.87 19.41 -2.76
N ASN A 267 3.78 19.12 -1.83
CA ASN A 267 3.44 18.89 -0.43
C ASN A 267 3.84 20.12 0.42
N ASN A 268 3.74 19.99 1.74
CA ASN A 268 4.08 21.04 2.69
C ASN A 268 5.36 20.69 3.48
N LEU A 269 6.32 20.05 2.83
CA LEU A 269 7.58 19.63 3.45
C LEU A 269 8.54 20.81 3.61
N SER A 270 9.00 21.04 4.84
CA SER A 270 10.04 22.03 5.12
C SER A 270 11.44 21.42 5.21
N ALA A 271 11.54 20.15 5.61
CA ALA A 271 12.81 19.42 5.75
C ALA A 271 12.53 17.90 5.71
N VAL A 272 13.59 17.12 5.54
CA VAL A 272 13.55 15.65 5.59
C VAL A 272 14.64 15.13 6.54
N PRO A 273 14.39 14.03 7.28
CA PRO A 273 15.38 13.44 8.16
C PRO A 273 16.70 13.09 7.46
N HIS A 274 17.80 13.25 8.17
CA HIS A 274 19.14 12.91 7.73
C HIS A 274 19.24 11.47 7.23
N ASP A 275 19.91 11.27 6.11
CA ASP A 275 20.11 9.98 5.44
C ASP A 275 18.83 9.25 5.02
N LEU A 276 17.68 9.94 4.92
CA LEU A 276 16.40 9.33 4.53
C LEU A 276 16.48 8.55 3.20
N PHE A 277 17.31 9.00 2.26
CA PHE A 277 17.46 8.39 0.93
C PHE A 277 18.67 7.45 0.83
N SER A 278 19.53 7.39 1.85
CA SER A 278 20.75 6.58 1.84
C SER A 278 20.51 5.06 1.66
N PRO A 279 19.40 4.46 2.17
CA PRO A 279 19.06 3.06 1.89
C PRO A 279 18.60 2.80 0.44
N LEU A 280 18.14 3.83 -0.28
CA LEU A 280 17.45 3.72 -1.58
C LEU A 280 18.46 3.68 -2.74
N ARG A 281 19.20 2.58 -2.85
CA ARG A 281 20.37 2.45 -3.74
C ARG A 281 20.06 2.57 -5.25
N PHE A 282 18.81 2.39 -5.66
CA PHE A 282 18.40 2.44 -7.06
C PHE A 282 17.63 3.71 -7.42
N LEU A 283 17.50 4.64 -6.46
CA LEU A 283 16.73 5.87 -6.67
C LEU A 283 17.48 6.79 -7.64
N VAL A 284 16.84 7.09 -8.78
CA VAL A 284 17.42 7.93 -9.84
C VAL A 284 16.51 9.08 -10.24
N GLU A 285 15.21 8.96 -9.97
CA GLU A 285 14.23 9.97 -10.28
C GLU A 285 13.52 10.41 -9.00
N LEU A 286 13.61 11.71 -8.71
CA LEU A 286 13.10 12.28 -7.48
C LEU A 286 12.41 13.61 -7.78
N HIS A 287 11.20 13.79 -7.28
CA HIS A 287 10.43 15.01 -7.44
C HIS A 287 10.11 15.61 -6.06
N LEU A 288 10.77 16.72 -5.73
CA LEU A 288 10.65 17.48 -4.47
C LEU A 288 10.16 18.92 -4.69
N HIS A 289 9.93 19.33 -5.93
CA HIS A 289 9.51 20.69 -6.25
C HIS A 289 8.16 21.05 -5.62
N HIS A 290 7.91 22.36 -5.48
CA HIS A 290 6.69 22.88 -4.85
C HIS A 290 6.51 22.38 -3.39
N ASN A 291 7.59 22.43 -2.61
CA ASN A 291 7.59 22.26 -1.17
C ASN A 291 8.28 23.48 -0.52
N PRO A 292 7.85 23.95 0.66
CA PRO A 292 8.42 25.11 1.33
C PRO A 292 9.73 24.78 2.07
N TRP A 293 10.77 24.39 1.33
CA TRP A 293 12.05 23.96 1.88
C TRP A 293 12.73 25.02 2.76
N ASN A 294 13.12 24.62 3.97
CA ASN A 294 13.98 25.38 4.87
C ASN A 294 15.45 25.00 4.64
N CYS A 295 16.15 25.84 3.89
CA CYS A 295 17.54 25.65 3.49
C CYS A 295 18.54 26.14 4.54
N GLY A 296 18.41 25.63 5.76
CA GLY A 296 19.42 25.75 6.82
C GLY A 296 20.40 24.58 6.83
N CYS A 297 21.01 24.31 7.98
CA CYS A 297 21.93 23.18 8.16
C CYS A 297 21.33 21.81 7.78
N GLU A 298 20.05 21.58 8.10
CA GLU A 298 19.37 20.31 7.83
C GLU A 298 19.20 20.00 6.33
N ALA A 299 19.26 21.01 5.46
CA ALA A 299 19.17 20.82 4.02
C ALA A 299 20.53 20.46 3.37
N VAL A 300 21.65 20.65 4.08
CA VAL A 300 23.01 20.49 3.52
C VAL A 300 23.27 19.05 3.07
N TRP A 301 22.84 18.05 3.85
CA TRP A 301 23.02 16.65 3.45
C TRP A 301 22.21 16.33 2.20
N LEU A 302 20.97 16.84 2.12
CA LEU A 302 20.08 16.61 0.99
C LEU A 302 20.64 17.28 -0.28
N ALA A 303 21.07 18.53 -0.20
CA ALA A 303 21.69 19.23 -1.32
C ALA A 303 22.94 18.50 -1.84
N ARG A 304 23.78 17.97 -0.94
CA ARG A 304 24.93 17.13 -1.31
C ARG A 304 24.48 15.84 -2.00
N TRP A 305 23.52 15.13 -1.41
CA TRP A 305 22.99 13.88 -1.96
C TRP A 305 22.39 14.08 -3.36
N LEU A 306 21.64 15.16 -3.56
CA LEU A 306 21.05 15.52 -4.86
C LEU A 306 22.13 15.73 -5.93
N ARG A 307 23.24 16.40 -5.60
CA ARG A 307 24.35 16.61 -6.54
C ARG A 307 25.08 15.33 -6.93
N GLU A 308 25.15 14.37 -6.01
CA GLU A 308 25.89 13.13 -6.20
C GLU A 308 25.07 12.08 -6.97
N TYR A 309 23.77 11.98 -6.68
CA TYR A 309 22.94 10.88 -7.17
C TYR A 309 21.90 11.27 -8.22
N ILE A 310 21.48 12.54 -8.30
CA ILE A 310 20.42 12.98 -9.23
C ILE A 310 21.02 13.70 -10.44
N PRO A 311 20.66 13.32 -11.68
CA PRO A 311 21.17 13.96 -12.89
C PRO A 311 20.84 15.45 -12.98
N THR A 312 21.81 16.27 -13.39
CA THR A 312 21.73 17.73 -13.50
C THR A 312 20.66 18.24 -14.48
N ASN A 313 20.21 17.41 -15.43
CA ASN A 313 19.17 17.76 -16.39
C ASN A 313 17.74 17.64 -15.84
N SER A 314 17.57 17.31 -14.55
CA SER A 314 16.25 17.13 -13.92
C SER A 314 15.80 18.39 -13.16
N THR A 315 14.57 18.84 -13.40
CA THR A 315 13.92 19.88 -12.58
C THR A 315 13.32 19.30 -11.31
N CYS A 316 14.11 18.48 -10.60
CA CYS A 316 13.66 17.62 -9.51
C CYS A 316 13.23 18.39 -8.26
N CYS A 317 13.99 19.42 -7.87
CA CYS A 317 14.27 19.58 -6.45
C CYS A 317 13.63 20.82 -5.80
N GLY A 318 13.10 21.75 -6.60
CA GLY A 318 12.48 22.96 -6.10
C GLY A 318 13.47 24.03 -5.61
N ARG A 319 12.94 25.01 -4.87
CA ARG A 319 13.67 26.18 -4.39
C ARG A 319 13.45 26.36 -2.89
N CYS A 320 14.42 26.98 -2.24
CA CYS A 320 14.35 27.36 -0.85
C CYS A 320 13.26 28.39 -0.60
N HIS A 321 12.45 28.16 0.43
CA HIS A 321 11.44 29.10 0.90
C HIS A 321 11.93 29.91 2.11
N SER A 322 12.71 29.27 2.99
CA SER A 322 13.33 29.86 4.17
C SER A 322 14.77 29.36 4.33
N PRO A 323 15.62 30.01 5.15
CA PRO A 323 15.42 31.36 5.72
C PRO A 323 15.41 32.44 4.63
N ALA A 324 15.04 33.68 4.99
CA ALA A 324 14.89 34.78 4.02
C ALA A 324 16.14 35.04 3.17
N SER A 325 17.33 34.82 3.73
CA SER A 325 18.61 34.95 3.02
C SER A 325 18.82 33.94 1.89
N MET A 326 18.12 32.80 1.93
CA MET A 326 18.25 31.71 0.94
C MET A 326 17.03 31.61 0.02
N ARG A 327 15.99 32.42 0.25
CA ARG A 327 14.70 32.31 -0.46
C ARG A 327 14.88 32.46 -1.98
N GLY A 328 14.29 31.54 -2.74
CA GLY A 328 14.35 31.51 -4.20
C GLY A 328 15.56 30.79 -4.80
N ARG A 329 16.59 30.49 -4.00
CA ARG A 329 17.75 29.71 -4.43
C ARG A 329 17.37 28.25 -4.69
N GLN A 330 18.07 27.57 -5.61
CA GLN A 330 17.81 26.15 -5.85
C GLN A 330 18.31 25.29 -4.69
N LEU A 331 17.53 24.28 -4.30
CA LEU A 331 17.90 23.40 -3.19
C LEU A 331 19.23 22.66 -3.42
N VAL A 332 19.50 22.29 -4.67
CA VAL A 332 20.71 21.54 -5.09
C VAL A 332 21.99 22.39 -4.93
N GLU A 333 21.86 23.72 -4.98
CA GLU A 333 22.98 24.66 -4.90
C GLU A 333 23.36 25.03 -3.46
N VAL A 334 22.69 24.48 -2.45
CA VAL A 334 22.97 24.80 -1.04
C VAL A 334 24.27 24.13 -0.60
N GLU A 335 25.23 24.92 -0.13
CA GLU A 335 26.49 24.42 0.40
C GLU A 335 26.71 24.75 1.89
N ARG A 336 27.58 23.96 2.52
CA ARG A 336 27.95 24.18 3.93
C ARG A 336 28.85 25.41 4.04
N GLY A 337 28.54 26.32 4.95
CA GLY A 337 29.39 27.50 5.22
C GLY A 337 29.15 28.70 4.29
N GLU A 338 28.18 28.62 3.38
CA GLU A 338 27.74 29.70 2.48
C GLU A 338 26.95 30.83 3.15
N GLY A 339 27.16 31.03 4.45
CA GLY A 339 26.48 32.02 5.30
C GLY A 339 26.08 31.45 6.65
N ALA A 340 25.59 32.32 7.53
CA ALA A 340 25.21 31.94 8.90
C ALA A 340 24.12 30.84 8.94
N ALA A 341 23.25 30.79 7.93
CA ALA A 341 22.16 29.81 7.83
C ALA A 341 22.66 28.35 7.65
N THR A 342 23.84 28.16 7.07
CA THR A 342 24.42 26.83 6.79
C THR A 342 25.62 26.51 7.69
N GLN A 343 25.80 27.30 8.77
CA GLN A 343 26.75 27.02 9.84
C GLN A 343 26.21 25.87 10.71
N CYS A 344 26.78 24.69 10.53
CA CYS A 344 26.33 23.45 11.16
C CYS A 344 27.15 23.08 12.40
N SER A 345 26.48 22.69 13.49
CA SER A 345 27.09 22.05 14.67
C SER A 345 26.77 20.55 14.73
N ALA A 346 27.66 19.78 15.38
CA ALA A 346 27.41 18.37 15.67
C ALA A 346 26.06 18.18 16.41
N PRO A 347 25.38 17.05 16.25
CA PRO A 347 24.05 16.87 16.80
C PRO A 347 24.10 16.89 18.32
N PHE A 348 23.23 17.70 18.94
CA PHE A 348 23.14 17.78 20.39
C PHE A 348 22.13 16.75 20.92
N ILE A 349 22.55 15.96 21.90
CA ILE A 349 21.69 15.01 22.62
C ILE A 349 21.18 15.74 23.86
N VAL A 350 19.93 16.20 23.80
CA VAL A 350 19.30 17.03 24.84
C VAL A 350 19.08 16.24 26.12
N ASP A 351 18.58 15.00 25.98
CA ASP A 351 18.37 14.07 27.09
C ASP A 351 19.12 12.78 26.76
N ALA A 352 20.33 12.66 27.32
CA ALA A 352 21.18 11.50 27.14
C ALA A 352 20.68 10.33 28.00
N PRO A 353 20.83 9.09 27.52
CA PRO A 353 20.41 7.92 28.28
C PRO A 353 21.23 7.82 29.58
N ARG A 354 20.59 7.33 30.64
CA ARG A 354 21.18 7.20 31.97
C ARG A 354 21.13 5.75 32.40
N ASP A 355 22.13 5.36 33.18
CA ASP A 355 22.18 4.04 33.80
C ASP A 355 20.98 3.88 34.74
N PHE A 356 20.30 2.73 34.66
CA PHE A 356 19.23 2.44 35.61
C PHE A 356 19.04 0.93 35.81
N ASN A 357 18.53 0.60 37.00
CA ASN A 357 18.25 -0.77 37.43
C ASN A 357 16.74 -1.05 37.32
N ILE A 358 16.36 -2.21 36.79
CA ILE A 358 14.95 -2.59 36.65
C ILE A 358 14.75 -4.09 36.88
N SER A 359 13.60 -4.46 37.44
CA SER A 359 13.21 -5.87 37.55
C SER A 359 12.68 -6.40 36.22
N ALA A 360 13.02 -7.65 35.89
CA ALA A 360 12.50 -8.35 34.72
C ALA A 360 10.97 -8.31 34.63
N GLY A 361 10.44 -8.22 33.40
CA GLY A 361 9.02 -8.16 33.09
C GLY A 361 8.40 -6.76 33.08
N ARG A 362 9.12 -5.72 33.54
CA ARG A 362 8.64 -4.32 33.49
C ARG A 362 8.93 -3.65 32.15
N VAL A 363 8.21 -2.56 31.86
CA VAL A 363 8.46 -1.65 30.74
C VAL A 363 9.66 -0.76 31.09
N ALA A 364 10.53 -0.48 30.11
CA ALA A 364 11.71 0.37 30.27
C ALA A 364 11.87 1.34 29.10
N GLU A 365 12.46 2.49 29.37
CA GLU A 365 12.77 3.50 28.36
C GLU A 365 14.19 4.05 28.56
N LEU A 366 15.01 4.00 27.51
CA LEU A 366 16.30 4.69 27.45
C LEU A 366 16.14 5.92 26.56
N ARG A 367 16.09 7.11 27.19
CA ARG A 367 15.87 8.38 26.49
C ARG A 367 17.09 8.77 25.65
N CYS A 368 16.83 9.25 24.44
CA CYS A 368 17.85 9.86 23.58
C CYS A 368 17.23 10.96 22.72
N ARG A 369 16.83 12.07 23.37
CA ARG A 369 16.13 13.15 22.69
C ARG A 369 17.10 14.05 21.93
N THR A 370 16.83 14.24 20.65
CA THR A 370 17.63 15.09 19.75
C THR A 370 16.73 15.79 18.73
N ALA A 371 17.31 16.63 17.87
CA ALA A 371 16.59 17.30 16.79
C ALA A 371 15.86 16.30 15.89
N LEU A 372 14.62 16.63 15.48
CA LEU A 372 13.75 15.72 14.72
C LEU A 372 14.36 15.27 13.39
N MET A 373 15.15 16.13 12.75
CA MET A 373 15.78 15.84 11.46
C MET A 373 17.11 15.09 11.59
N SER A 374 17.70 14.97 12.77
CA SER A 374 18.88 14.12 12.98
C SER A 374 18.52 12.64 12.83
N SER A 375 19.43 11.84 12.29
CA SER A 375 19.30 10.37 12.27
C SER A 375 19.63 9.80 13.65
N VAL A 376 18.88 8.80 14.10
CA VAL A 376 19.08 8.13 15.40
C VAL A 376 19.14 6.63 15.19
N ARG A 377 20.19 6.00 15.73
CA ARG A 377 20.40 4.55 15.71
C ARG A 377 20.82 4.07 17.10
N TRP A 378 20.36 2.90 17.50
CA TRP A 378 20.72 2.28 18.77
C TRP A 378 21.58 1.05 18.54
N LEU A 379 22.74 0.99 19.18
CA LEU A 379 23.58 -0.20 19.25
C LEU A 379 23.23 -0.97 20.53
N LEU A 380 22.77 -2.20 20.37
CA LEU A 380 22.47 -3.13 21.46
C LEU A 380 23.74 -3.82 21.97
N PRO A 381 23.74 -4.36 23.21
CA PRO A 381 24.88 -5.09 23.77
C PRO A 381 25.34 -6.28 22.92
N ASN A 382 24.43 -6.88 22.15
CA ASN A 382 24.71 -8.00 21.25
C ASN A 382 25.32 -7.58 19.88
N GLY A 383 25.54 -6.28 19.66
CA GLY A 383 26.05 -5.72 18.40
C GLY A 383 24.98 -5.41 17.34
N THR A 384 23.70 -5.67 17.61
CA THR A 384 22.60 -5.35 16.68
C THR A 384 22.33 -3.85 16.67
N ILE A 385 22.10 -3.29 15.49
CA ILE A 385 21.70 -1.89 15.34
C ILE A 385 20.19 -1.83 15.09
N LEU A 386 19.48 -1.04 15.90
CA LEU A 386 18.06 -0.73 15.72
C LEU A 386 17.87 0.71 15.25
N THR A 387 16.90 0.88 14.37
CA THR A 387 16.42 2.16 13.81
C THR A 387 14.92 2.31 14.09
N HIS A 388 14.34 3.47 13.78
CA HIS A 388 12.91 3.68 13.95
C HIS A 388 12.05 2.72 13.09
N ALA A 389 12.58 2.27 11.94
CA ALA A 389 11.93 1.29 11.07
C ALA A 389 12.10 -0.17 11.52
N SER A 390 12.99 -0.44 12.47
CA SER A 390 13.32 -1.82 12.85
C SER A 390 12.14 -2.54 13.50
N SER A 391 11.79 -3.71 12.98
CA SER A 391 10.72 -4.54 13.52
C SER A 391 11.26 -5.59 14.49
N HIS A 392 11.55 -5.17 15.72
CA HIS A 392 11.90 -6.08 16.80
C HIS A 392 10.69 -6.28 17.74
N LEU A 393 10.46 -7.52 18.19
CA LEU A 393 9.20 -7.91 18.85
C LEU A 393 8.95 -7.20 20.18
N ARG A 394 10.01 -6.88 20.94
CA ARG A 394 9.92 -6.24 22.27
C ARG A 394 10.55 -4.86 22.39
N ILE A 395 11.47 -4.54 21.49
CA ILE A 395 12.35 -3.37 21.62
C ILE A 395 12.09 -2.52 20.40
N SER A 396 11.79 -1.25 20.58
CA SER A 396 11.45 -0.35 19.49
C SER A 396 12.10 1.01 19.71
N VAL A 397 12.52 1.66 18.63
CA VAL A 397 13.00 3.04 18.68
C VAL A 397 11.82 3.94 18.37
N LEU A 398 11.53 4.91 19.24
CA LEU A 398 10.47 5.89 19.03
C LEU A 398 10.92 7.04 18.12
N ASN A 399 9.96 7.80 17.58
CA ASN A 399 10.25 8.95 16.70
C ASN A 399 10.92 10.13 17.44
N ASP A 400 11.02 10.14 18.78
CA ASP A 400 11.84 11.13 19.50
C ASP A 400 13.29 10.66 19.71
N GLY A 401 13.60 9.41 19.35
CA GLY A 401 14.91 8.77 19.50
C GLY A 401 15.02 7.83 20.70
N THR A 402 14.02 7.80 21.60
CA THR A 402 14.00 6.94 22.80
C THR A 402 13.89 5.46 22.44
N LEU A 403 14.67 4.60 23.10
CA LEU A 403 14.55 3.14 22.99
C LEU A 403 13.56 2.63 24.02
N ASN A 404 12.49 2.01 23.56
CA ASN A 404 11.38 1.51 24.38
C ASN A 404 11.38 -0.02 24.42
N PHE A 405 11.19 -0.59 25.61
CA PHE A 405 11.07 -2.02 25.88
C PHE A 405 9.68 -2.35 26.38
N SER A 406 8.94 -3.23 25.69
CA SER A 406 7.62 -3.70 26.15
C SER A 406 7.70 -4.50 27.45
N ASN A 407 8.73 -5.31 27.61
CA ASN A 407 8.99 -6.14 28.79
C ASN A 407 10.46 -6.51 28.84
N VAL A 408 11.20 -6.07 29.84
CA VAL A 408 12.65 -6.30 29.96
C VAL A 408 12.94 -7.74 30.40
N LEU A 409 13.93 -8.38 29.79
CA LEU A 409 14.42 -9.72 30.14
C LEU A 409 15.78 -9.63 30.83
N ALA A 410 16.14 -10.62 31.67
CA ALA A 410 17.45 -10.65 32.32
C ALA A 410 18.61 -10.61 31.31
N ALA A 411 18.42 -11.21 30.13
CA ALA A 411 19.36 -11.20 29.00
C ALA A 411 19.52 -9.83 28.32
N ASP A 412 18.65 -8.87 28.59
CA ASP A 412 18.76 -7.51 28.06
C ASP A 412 19.82 -6.67 28.80
N THR A 413 20.43 -7.21 29.86
CA THR A 413 21.48 -6.53 30.63
C THR A 413 22.69 -6.21 29.76
N GLY A 414 23.17 -4.96 29.82
CA GLY A 414 24.38 -4.53 29.13
C GLY A 414 24.37 -3.05 28.74
N THR A 415 25.38 -2.66 27.95
CA THR A 415 25.56 -1.28 27.48
C THR A 415 24.81 -1.03 26.18
N TYR A 416 23.94 -0.04 26.19
CA TYR A 416 23.23 0.44 25.00
C TYR A 416 23.80 1.79 24.60
N THR A 417 24.06 1.97 23.30
CA THR A 417 24.63 3.23 22.79
C THR A 417 23.68 3.87 21.79
N CYS A 418 23.22 5.07 22.10
CA CYS A 418 22.52 5.93 21.16
C CYS A 418 23.55 6.64 20.27
N MET A 419 23.42 6.47 18.96
CA MET A 419 24.27 7.08 17.94
C MET A 419 23.42 8.04 17.12
N VAL A 420 23.75 9.33 17.18
CA VAL A 420 23.03 10.40 16.48
C VAL A 420 23.94 11.01 15.42
N SER A 421 23.42 11.20 14.21
CA SER A 421 24.17 11.81 13.10
C SER A 421 23.36 12.88 12.39
N ASN A 422 24.03 13.98 12.02
CA ASN A 422 23.50 15.04 11.17
C ASN A 422 24.55 15.44 10.10
N ALA A 423 24.23 16.46 9.30
CA ALA A 423 25.12 16.93 8.23
C ALA A 423 26.49 17.44 8.71
N ALA A 424 26.64 17.74 10.00
CA ALA A 424 27.85 18.31 10.60
C ALA A 424 28.81 17.25 11.17
N GLY A 425 28.26 16.13 11.66
CA GLY A 425 29.01 15.08 12.34
C GLY A 425 28.12 14.15 13.17
N ASN A 426 28.73 13.49 14.15
CA ASN A 426 28.13 12.41 14.92
C ASN A 426 28.30 12.68 16.42
N SER A 427 27.32 12.26 17.21
CA SER A 427 27.36 12.31 18.68
C SER A 427 26.80 11.01 19.22
N ASN A 428 27.50 10.43 20.20
CA ASN A 428 27.10 9.16 20.82
C ASN A 428 26.91 9.35 22.33
N ALA A 429 25.95 8.64 22.90
CA ALA A 429 25.77 8.56 24.35
C ALA A 429 25.39 7.13 24.74
N SER A 430 25.99 6.61 25.80
CA SER A 430 25.80 5.22 26.23
C SER A 430 25.23 5.18 27.64
N ALA A 431 24.45 4.14 27.92
CA ALA A 431 23.96 3.82 29.26
C ALA A 431 23.96 2.32 29.49
N TYR A 432 24.17 1.92 30.74
CA TYR A 432 24.13 0.55 31.21
C TYR A 432 22.75 0.22 31.78
N LEU A 433 22.09 -0.80 31.21
CA LEU A 433 20.85 -1.35 31.72
C LEU A 433 21.17 -2.57 32.58
N ASN A 434 20.76 -2.54 33.84
CA ASN A 434 20.91 -3.67 34.75
C ASN A 434 19.55 -4.29 35.08
N VAL A 435 19.37 -5.57 34.77
CA VAL A 435 18.09 -6.25 34.93
C VAL A 435 18.20 -7.30 36.04
N SER A 436 17.54 -7.03 37.18
CA SER A 436 17.43 -8.01 38.25
C SER A 436 16.28 -8.98 37.99
N ALA A 437 16.44 -10.24 38.38
CA ALA A 437 15.29 -11.13 38.49
C ALA A 437 14.28 -10.48 39.44
N ALA A 438 12.99 -10.45 39.08
CA ALA A 438 11.97 -9.99 39.99
C ALA A 438 12.06 -10.84 41.25
N GLU A 439 12.57 -10.27 42.34
CA GLU A 439 12.52 -10.93 43.64
C GLU A 439 11.04 -11.19 43.93
N LEU A 440 10.66 -12.46 43.93
CA LEU A 440 9.42 -12.86 44.58
C LEU A 440 9.53 -12.34 46.01
N ASN A 441 8.67 -11.41 46.40
CA ASN A 441 8.60 -10.92 47.76
C ASN A 441 8.12 -12.07 48.65
N THR A 442 9.05 -12.90 49.12
CA THR A 442 8.80 -14.10 49.95
C THR A 442 8.46 -13.75 51.40
N SER A 443 8.27 -12.46 51.71
CA SER A 443 7.94 -11.97 53.05
C SER A 443 6.54 -12.38 53.54
N ASN A 444 5.70 -13.02 52.72
CA ASN A 444 4.34 -13.42 53.11
C ASN A 444 3.94 -14.85 52.73
N LEU A 445 4.90 -15.75 52.51
CA LEU A 445 4.63 -17.17 52.25
C LEU A 445 4.88 -18.00 53.51
N SER A 446 3.81 -18.40 54.20
CA SER A 446 3.85 -19.38 55.28
C SER A 446 3.93 -20.80 54.70
N TYR A 447 5.03 -21.49 54.95
CA TYR A 447 5.23 -22.87 54.51
C TYR A 447 4.54 -23.85 55.49
N PHE A 448 3.60 -24.66 55.02
CA PHE A 448 3.14 -25.86 55.71
C PHE A 448 3.68 -27.09 55.00
N THR A 449 4.49 -27.89 55.70
CA THR A 449 5.05 -29.15 55.20
C THR A 449 4.09 -30.28 55.55
N THR A 450 3.43 -30.89 54.57
CA THR A 450 2.69 -32.15 54.77
C THR A 450 3.60 -33.33 54.50
N VAL A 451 3.86 -34.15 55.52
CA VAL A 451 4.61 -35.40 55.41
C VAL A 451 3.63 -36.53 55.05
N THR A 452 3.77 -37.10 53.87
CA THR A 452 3.10 -38.36 53.49
C THR A 452 4.04 -39.52 53.76
N VAL A 453 3.66 -40.42 54.67
CA VAL A 453 4.36 -41.68 54.95
C VAL A 453 3.71 -42.79 54.13
N GLU A 454 4.44 -43.36 53.18
CA GLU A 454 4.06 -44.62 52.53
C GLU A 454 4.90 -45.77 53.12
N THR A 455 4.23 -46.75 53.74
CA THR A 455 4.84 -47.99 54.18
C THR A 455 4.63 -49.08 53.13
N THR A 456 5.71 -49.63 52.58
CA THR A 456 5.69 -50.85 51.76
C THR A 456 6.53 -51.93 52.41
N GLU A 457 5.90 -53.05 52.78
CA GLU A 457 6.54 -54.26 53.28
C GLU A 457 7.34 -54.96 52.18
N MET A 458 8.49 -55.55 52.54
CA MET A 458 9.19 -56.55 51.74
C MET A 458 9.64 -57.75 52.61
N PRO A 459 9.75 -58.97 52.04
CA PRO A 459 10.00 -60.19 52.81
C PRO A 459 11.50 -60.44 53.10
N LYS A 460 11.76 -61.09 54.24
CA LYS A 460 13.06 -61.57 54.76
C LYS A 460 13.84 -62.43 53.76
N PRO A 461 15.19 -62.42 53.88
CA PRO A 461 15.86 -63.64 54.33
C PRO A 461 16.89 -63.43 55.45
N THR A 462 17.25 -64.56 56.06
CA THR A 462 17.91 -64.80 57.36
C THR A 462 19.45 -64.87 57.33
N THR A 463 20.06 -64.38 58.42
CA THR A 463 21.34 -64.75 59.11
C THR A 463 22.67 -64.71 58.31
N THR A 464 23.78 -64.10 58.77
CA THR A 464 24.52 -64.28 60.05
C THR A 464 25.47 -63.09 60.38
N THR A 465 25.61 -62.78 61.68
CA THR A 465 26.76 -62.22 62.47
C THR A 465 27.95 -61.57 61.75
N THR A 466 28.46 -60.37 62.09
CA THR A 466 29.15 -59.99 63.34
C THR A 466 29.49 -58.48 63.35
N SER A 467 29.71 -57.95 64.55
CA SER A 467 29.99 -56.56 64.94
C SER A 467 31.33 -55.96 64.49
N SER A 468 31.33 -54.67 64.10
CA SER A 468 32.10 -53.56 64.72
C SER A 468 32.43 -52.42 63.73
N GLY A 469 32.33 -51.16 64.18
CA GLY A 469 33.00 -50.00 63.56
C GLY A 469 32.08 -48.94 62.93
N ALA A 470 31.87 -47.83 63.64
CA ALA A 470 31.30 -46.55 63.20
C ALA A 470 32.04 -45.96 61.96
N GLY A 471 31.52 -45.07 61.12
CA GLY A 471 30.27 -44.31 61.05
C GLY A 471 30.51 -43.26 59.95
N VAL A 472 29.87 -43.40 58.79
CA VAL A 472 30.02 -42.52 57.61
C VAL A 472 28.64 -41.93 57.30
N ALA A 473 28.54 -40.60 57.25
CA ALA A 473 27.31 -39.86 56.99
C ALA A 473 27.01 -39.76 55.47
N PRO A 474 25.77 -39.97 55.01
CA PRO A 474 25.36 -39.62 53.67
C PRO A 474 24.54 -38.31 53.60
N VAL A 475 24.65 -37.71 52.42
CA VAL A 475 24.16 -36.43 51.92
C VAL A 475 22.63 -36.43 51.74
N PHE A 476 21.97 -35.33 52.13
CA PHE A 476 20.56 -35.07 51.82
C PHE A 476 20.43 -34.14 50.61
N ILE A 477 19.64 -34.56 49.62
CA ILE A 477 19.23 -33.74 48.47
C ILE A 477 17.76 -33.35 48.71
N SER A 478 17.47 -32.05 48.78
CA SER A 478 16.10 -31.53 48.80
C SER A 478 15.85 -30.70 47.54
N THR A 479 14.82 -31.07 46.77
CA THR A 479 14.30 -30.28 45.65
C THR A 479 12.93 -29.72 46.03
N PRO A 480 12.69 -28.40 46.02
CA PRO A 480 11.36 -27.85 46.20
C PRO A 480 10.61 -27.75 44.84
N THR A 481 9.45 -28.41 44.75
CA THR A 481 8.48 -28.25 43.67
C THR A 481 7.43 -27.22 44.11
N VAL A 482 7.23 -26.14 43.36
CA VAL A 482 6.24 -25.09 43.66
C VAL A 482 4.93 -25.37 42.91
N LEU A 483 3.83 -25.46 43.65
CA LEU A 483 2.46 -25.57 43.14
C LEU A 483 1.71 -24.27 43.49
N LEU A 484 1.25 -23.53 42.48
CA LEU A 484 0.40 -22.34 42.64
C LEU A 484 -1.06 -22.74 42.41
N GLN A 485 -1.92 -22.53 43.41
CA GLN A 485 -3.37 -22.65 43.30
C GLN A 485 -4.00 -21.28 43.59
N SER A 486 -4.83 -20.80 42.65
CA SER A 486 -5.67 -19.60 42.79
C SER A 486 -7.14 -20.00 42.92
N THR A 487 -7.87 -19.22 43.72
CA THR A 487 -9.25 -19.40 44.19
C THR A 487 -10.35 -19.19 43.11
N ASN A 488 -11.36 -20.10 43.09
CA ASN A 488 -12.79 -20.02 42.72
C ASN A 488 -13.27 -18.97 41.67
N SER A 489 -13.92 -19.26 40.52
CA SER A 489 -15.22 -19.96 40.23
C SER A 489 -15.63 -19.75 38.72
N PRO A 490 -16.78 -20.22 38.15
CA PRO A 490 -17.23 -21.60 37.83
C PRO A 490 -17.55 -21.78 36.27
N PRO A 491 -18.41 -22.72 35.74
CA PRO A 491 -17.99 -23.75 34.78
C PRO A 491 -18.61 -23.67 33.36
N GLY A 492 -17.99 -24.33 32.37
CA GLY A 492 -18.57 -24.61 31.05
C GLY A 492 -17.73 -25.60 30.24
N ALA A 493 -18.13 -26.86 30.22
CA ALA A 493 -17.40 -27.99 29.66
C ALA A 493 -17.75 -28.28 28.19
N ALA A 494 -16.74 -28.63 27.38
CA ALA A 494 -16.89 -29.50 26.21
C ALA A 494 -15.58 -30.29 25.97
N LYS A 495 -15.71 -31.62 25.86
CA LYS A 495 -14.66 -32.65 25.58
C LYS A 495 -14.23 -32.65 24.10
N PRO A 496 -13.09 -33.28 23.73
CA PRO A 496 -13.06 -34.71 23.31
C PRO A 496 -11.80 -35.48 23.81
N SER A 497 -11.88 -36.73 24.27
CA SER A 497 -11.91 -38.03 23.54
C SER A 497 -10.54 -38.52 23.02
N VAL A 498 -10.05 -39.60 23.64
CA VAL A 498 -8.94 -40.52 23.29
C VAL A 498 -9.61 -41.86 22.88
N VAL A 499 -9.13 -42.69 21.95
CA VAL A 499 -8.11 -43.78 22.00
C VAL A 499 -8.05 -44.46 20.57
N PRO A 500 -7.30 -45.56 20.25
CA PRO A 500 -5.95 -46.08 20.62
C PRO A 500 -5.01 -46.55 19.45
N ALA A 501 -3.72 -46.66 19.78
CA ALA A 501 -2.72 -47.76 19.58
C ALA A 501 -2.67 -48.68 18.34
N VAL A 502 -1.45 -48.99 17.86
CA VAL A 502 -0.99 -50.35 17.45
C VAL A 502 0.54 -50.53 17.66
N LYS A 503 0.91 -51.78 17.98
CA LYS A 503 2.20 -52.40 18.36
C LYS A 503 3.29 -52.47 17.26
N GLY A 504 4.54 -52.66 17.69
CA GLY A 504 5.74 -52.74 16.85
C GLY A 504 6.13 -54.12 16.27
N ALA A 505 7.25 -54.12 15.53
CA ALA A 505 8.03 -55.30 15.14
C ALA A 505 9.49 -54.93 14.84
N THR A 506 10.38 -55.88 15.12
CA THR A 506 11.85 -55.87 15.14
C THR A 506 12.51 -56.07 13.76
N GLY A 507 13.69 -55.48 13.51
CA GLY A 507 14.56 -55.82 12.36
C GLY A 507 15.94 -55.12 12.36
N LYS A 508 17.01 -55.88 12.08
CA LYS A 508 18.47 -55.58 12.16
C LYS A 508 19.02 -54.55 11.13
N PRO A 509 20.28 -54.07 11.27
CA PRO A 509 20.81 -52.91 10.55
C PRO A 509 21.54 -53.27 9.24
N GLY A 510 21.37 -52.44 8.21
CA GLY A 510 22.19 -52.42 6.99
C GLY A 510 22.33 -50.98 6.48
N LYS A 511 23.55 -50.48 6.35
CA LYS A 511 23.88 -49.21 5.69
C LYS A 511 24.68 -49.50 4.41
N SER A 512 24.15 -49.11 3.27
CA SER A 512 24.87 -48.93 2.00
C SER A 512 24.56 -47.52 1.46
N GLY A 513 25.60 -46.81 1.01
CA GLY A 513 25.51 -45.43 0.49
C GLY A 513 24.86 -45.32 -0.89
N PRO A 514 24.62 -44.09 -1.39
CA PRO A 514 23.85 -43.87 -2.61
C PRO A 514 24.65 -44.28 -3.85
N SER A 515 23.94 -44.87 -4.81
CA SER A 515 24.51 -45.41 -6.05
C SER A 515 24.96 -44.31 -7.02
N LEU A 516 26.03 -44.59 -7.77
CA LEU A 516 26.69 -43.71 -8.75
C LEU A 516 25.73 -43.12 -9.81
N ASP A 517 24.58 -43.75 -10.04
CA ASP A 517 23.59 -43.38 -11.05
C ASP A 517 22.72 -42.17 -10.62
N GLU A 518 22.54 -41.96 -9.31
CA GLU A 518 21.87 -40.75 -8.77
C GLU A 518 22.74 -39.49 -8.90
N VAL A 519 24.07 -39.66 -8.79
CA VAL A 519 25.04 -38.56 -8.90
C VAL A 519 25.16 -38.09 -10.36
N MET A 520 25.05 -39.00 -11.34
CA MET A 520 25.06 -38.63 -12.76
C MET A 520 23.77 -37.91 -13.20
N LYS A 521 22.62 -38.24 -12.62
CA LYS A 521 21.35 -37.53 -12.89
C LYS A 521 21.34 -36.11 -12.34
N THR A 522 21.83 -35.91 -11.12
CA THR A 522 21.93 -34.57 -10.51
C THR A 522 22.91 -33.67 -11.26
N THR A 523 24.02 -34.22 -11.76
CA THR A 523 25.02 -33.45 -12.54
C THR A 523 24.46 -32.96 -13.89
N LYS A 524 23.65 -33.77 -14.59
CA LYS A 524 22.99 -33.36 -15.85
C LYS A 524 21.98 -32.23 -15.65
N ILE A 525 21.25 -32.22 -14.52
CA ILE A 525 20.29 -31.16 -14.18
C ILE A 525 21.01 -29.83 -13.90
N ILE A 526 22.14 -29.88 -13.18
CA ILE A 526 22.94 -28.69 -12.86
C ILE A 526 23.53 -28.07 -14.13
N ILE A 527 24.06 -28.89 -15.05
CA ILE A 527 24.59 -28.41 -16.35
C ILE A 527 23.47 -27.81 -17.19
N GLY A 528 22.28 -28.43 -17.22
CA GLY A 528 21.10 -27.89 -17.92
C GLY A 528 20.66 -26.53 -17.38
N CYS A 529 20.63 -26.36 -16.06
CA CYS A 529 20.32 -25.07 -15.43
C CYS A 529 21.37 -24.00 -15.76
N PHE A 530 22.66 -24.35 -15.76
CA PHE A 530 23.72 -23.39 -16.08
C PHE A 530 23.66 -22.92 -17.55
N VAL A 531 23.35 -23.84 -18.47
CA VAL A 531 23.13 -23.50 -19.89
C VAL A 531 21.88 -22.63 -20.07
N ALA A 532 20.78 -22.90 -19.35
CA ALA A 532 19.57 -22.09 -19.43
C ALA A 532 19.79 -20.65 -18.91
N VAL A 533 20.51 -20.50 -17.78
CA VAL A 533 20.81 -19.19 -17.19
C VAL A 533 21.73 -18.37 -18.09
N THR A 534 22.74 -18.99 -18.69
CA THR A 534 23.66 -18.31 -19.62
C THR A 534 22.95 -17.88 -20.91
N LEU A 535 22.02 -18.69 -21.43
CA LEU A 535 21.23 -18.37 -22.62
C LEU A 535 20.23 -17.22 -22.34
N LEU A 536 19.60 -17.20 -21.17
CA LEU A 536 18.75 -16.09 -20.72
C LEU A 536 19.54 -14.79 -20.55
N ALA A 537 20.74 -14.86 -19.97
CA ALA A 537 21.62 -13.70 -19.82
C ALA A 537 22.04 -13.12 -21.19
N ALA A 538 22.35 -13.97 -22.17
CA ALA A 538 22.67 -13.55 -23.53
C ALA A 538 21.47 -12.88 -24.23
N VAL A 539 20.27 -13.43 -24.10
CA VAL A 539 19.04 -12.83 -24.64
C VAL A 539 18.76 -11.46 -24.00
N MET A 540 18.94 -11.34 -22.68
CA MET A 540 18.79 -10.07 -21.97
C MET A 540 19.81 -9.03 -22.42
N LEU A 541 21.08 -9.40 -22.62
CA LEU A 541 22.10 -8.50 -23.16
C LEU A 541 21.77 -8.02 -24.58
N ILE A 542 21.26 -8.90 -25.45
CA ILE A 542 20.81 -8.52 -26.80
C ILE A 542 19.59 -7.58 -26.72
N ALA A 543 18.67 -7.82 -25.80
CA ALA A 543 17.51 -6.95 -25.58
C ALA A 543 17.95 -5.56 -25.09
N PHE A 544 18.88 -5.48 -24.13
CA PHE A 544 19.47 -4.22 -23.66
C PHE A 544 20.22 -3.47 -24.77
N TYR A 545 21.00 -4.19 -25.60
CA TYR A 545 21.67 -3.60 -26.75
C TYR A 545 20.68 -3.01 -27.76
N LYS A 546 19.58 -3.74 -28.06
CA LYS A 546 18.51 -3.25 -28.95
C LYS A 546 17.75 -2.06 -28.34
N LEU A 547 17.49 -2.06 -27.04
CA LEU A 547 16.85 -0.94 -26.34
C LEU A 547 17.73 0.32 -26.39
N ARG A 548 19.03 0.16 -26.12
CA ARG A 548 20.02 1.24 -26.18
C ARG A 548 20.13 1.82 -27.59
N LYS A 549 20.14 0.97 -28.62
CA LYS A 549 20.15 1.41 -30.03
C LYS A 549 18.88 2.17 -30.42
N ARG A 550 17.69 1.73 -29.96
CA ARG A 550 16.42 2.48 -30.14
C ARG A 550 16.43 3.82 -29.42
N HIS A 551 17.04 3.91 -28.25
CA HIS A 551 17.19 5.17 -27.51
C HIS A 551 18.13 6.16 -28.22
N GLN A 552 19.20 5.65 -28.83
CA GLN A 552 20.16 6.46 -29.60
C GLN A 552 19.58 6.93 -30.95
N GLN A 553 18.70 6.13 -31.57
CA GLN A 553 17.94 6.54 -32.77
C GLN A 553 16.83 7.56 -32.45
N ARG A 554 16.21 7.51 -31.27
CA ARG A 554 15.24 8.56 -30.84
C ARG A 554 15.92 9.89 -30.50
N SER A 555 17.15 9.86 -29.97
CA SER A 555 17.93 11.07 -29.69
C SER A 555 18.36 11.81 -30.96
N THR A 556 18.73 11.08 -32.02
CA THR A 556 19.10 11.68 -33.32
C THR A 556 17.91 12.25 -34.09
N VAL A 557 16.70 11.68 -33.93
CA VAL A 557 15.47 12.22 -34.55
C VAL A 557 14.90 13.42 -33.78
N ALA A 558 15.15 13.54 -32.48
CA ALA A 558 14.79 14.72 -31.69
C ALA A 558 15.75 15.90 -31.94
N ALA A 559 17.03 15.64 -32.22
CA ALA A 559 18.01 16.67 -32.57
C ALA A 559 17.87 17.20 -34.03
N ALA A 560 17.13 16.51 -34.90
CA ALA A 560 16.93 16.89 -36.30
C ALA A 560 15.61 17.64 -36.58
N ARG A 561 14.89 18.12 -35.54
CA ARG A 561 13.61 18.85 -35.70
C ARG A 561 13.59 20.25 -35.10
N THR A 562 14.74 20.86 -34.90
CA THR A 562 14.84 22.28 -34.58
C THR A 562 15.84 22.93 -35.52
N VAL A 563 15.44 24.07 -36.10
CA VAL A 563 16.15 24.95 -37.04
C VAL A 563 15.91 24.65 -38.53
N GLU A 564 14.76 25.12 -39.04
CA GLU A 564 14.72 25.74 -40.38
C GLU A 564 14.59 27.26 -40.15
N ILE A 565 15.69 27.98 -40.36
CA ILE A 565 15.72 29.44 -40.45
C ILE A 565 15.36 29.78 -41.90
N ILE A 566 14.25 30.46 -42.10
CA ILE A 566 13.93 31.11 -43.38
C ILE A 566 14.73 32.41 -43.41
N GLN A 567 15.70 32.51 -44.33
CA GLN A 567 16.33 33.78 -44.69
C GLN A 567 15.31 34.64 -45.44
N VAL A 568 15.16 35.89 -45.02
CA VAL A 568 14.53 36.95 -45.82
C VAL A 568 15.62 37.99 -46.04
N ASP A 569 16.00 38.17 -47.29
CA ASP A 569 16.97 39.17 -47.75
C ASP A 569 16.37 40.58 -47.62
N GLU A 570 17.17 41.53 -47.14
CA GLU A 570 16.83 42.94 -47.00
C GLU A 570 17.82 43.76 -47.85
N GLU A 571 17.35 44.26 -48.99
CA GLU A 571 18.03 45.28 -49.81
C GLU A 571 17.05 46.43 -50.11
N ASP A 572 17.55 47.64 -49.85
CA ASP A 572 17.17 48.96 -50.39
C ASP A 572 15.89 49.69 -49.96
N LEU A 573 16.06 50.60 -48.98
CA LEU A 573 15.46 51.95 -48.97
C LEU A 573 16.50 53.00 -48.46
N PRO A 574 16.51 54.23 -49.01
CA PRO A 574 17.67 55.15 -48.97
C PRO A 574 17.70 56.13 -47.77
N PRO A 575 18.80 56.91 -47.59
CA PRO A 575 19.32 57.31 -46.28
C PRO A 575 19.21 58.85 -46.00
N PRO A 576 20.04 59.50 -45.15
CA PRO A 576 19.64 59.92 -43.81
C PRO A 576 19.77 61.44 -43.55
N ALA A 577 19.33 61.89 -42.38
CA ALA A 577 19.75 63.17 -41.81
C ALA A 577 20.21 63.03 -40.35
N SER A 578 21.47 63.45 -40.17
CA SER A 578 22.17 63.94 -38.96
C SER A 578 21.29 64.71 -37.96
N ALA A 579 21.63 64.94 -36.69
CA ALA A 579 22.61 64.44 -35.72
C ALA A 579 22.32 65.21 -34.40
N ILE A 580 22.88 64.73 -33.28
CA ILE A 580 23.26 65.48 -32.06
C ILE A 580 22.18 65.74 -30.97
N SER A 581 22.64 65.36 -29.76
CA SER A 581 22.24 65.55 -28.36
C SER A 581 21.29 66.69 -27.95
N ILE A 582 20.60 66.50 -26.79
CA ILE A 582 20.73 67.32 -25.57
C ILE A 582 19.88 66.76 -24.40
N TYR A 583 20.38 67.08 -23.20
CA TYR A 583 19.97 66.94 -21.79
C TYR A 583 18.48 67.05 -21.35
N MET A 584 18.26 66.57 -20.10
CA MET A 584 17.27 66.87 -19.03
C MET A 584 16.34 68.10 -19.21
N ASP A 585 15.13 68.22 -18.63
CA ASP A 585 14.67 67.95 -17.24
C ASP A 585 13.12 68.02 -17.16
N LYS A 586 12.61 67.55 -16.02
CA LYS A 586 11.24 67.44 -15.48
C LYS A 586 10.23 68.57 -15.80
N SER A 587 8.97 68.18 -15.98
CA SER A 587 7.79 68.72 -15.28
C SER A 587 6.54 67.90 -15.68
N LYS A 588 5.91 67.18 -14.73
CA LYS A 588 4.74 67.55 -13.92
C LYS A 588 3.44 66.85 -14.39
N LEU A 589 2.87 66.09 -13.43
CA LEU A 589 1.45 65.85 -13.13
C LEU A 589 0.55 65.02 -14.10
N LEU A 590 0.28 63.78 -13.67
CA LEU A 590 -1.03 63.17 -13.32
C LEU A 590 -2.29 64.10 -13.30
N PRO A 591 -3.55 63.60 -13.25
CA PRO A 591 -4.08 62.22 -13.41
C PRO A 591 -5.46 62.08 -14.14
N TRP A 592 -5.91 60.82 -14.23
CA TRP A 592 -7.28 60.33 -13.96
C TRP A 592 -8.41 60.36 -15.02
N ALA A 593 -8.81 59.12 -15.35
CA ALA A 593 -10.17 58.55 -15.20
C ALA A 593 -11.31 59.03 -16.11
N GLY A 594 -12.01 58.02 -16.64
CA GLY A 594 -13.48 58.04 -16.62
C GLY A 594 -14.18 57.79 -17.94
N ASP A 595 -14.66 56.56 -18.06
CA ASP A 595 -16.04 56.22 -18.48
C ASP A 595 -16.42 55.99 -19.96
N ARG A 596 -16.93 54.74 -20.10
CA ARG A 596 -18.19 54.31 -20.76
C ARG A 596 -18.18 54.20 -22.29
N GLU A 597 -18.14 52.96 -22.77
CA GLU A 597 -19.30 52.11 -23.13
C GLU A 597 -19.85 52.47 -24.52
N THR A 598 -19.75 51.54 -25.47
CA THR A 598 -20.90 50.72 -25.90
C THR A 598 -20.56 49.80 -27.10
N TYR A 599 -21.34 48.71 -27.23
CA TYR A 599 -21.57 47.82 -28.39
C TYR A 599 -20.70 46.55 -28.64
N ILE A 600 -21.02 45.44 -27.94
CA ILE A 600 -21.74 44.20 -28.41
C ILE A 600 -21.52 43.80 -29.90
N LYS A 601 -21.25 42.55 -30.36
CA LYS A 601 -21.19 41.14 -29.88
C LYS A 601 -20.57 40.28 -31.02
N ARG A 602 -19.69 39.31 -30.77
CA ARG A 602 -19.82 37.81 -30.84
C ARG A 602 -18.38 37.30 -31.07
N ASN A 603 -17.82 36.26 -30.47
CA ASN A 603 -18.30 34.98 -29.96
C ASN A 603 -17.31 34.52 -28.87
N GLU A 604 -17.78 34.10 -27.70
CA GLU A 604 -17.16 33.07 -26.85
C GLU A 604 -18.03 32.84 -25.60
N ASN A 605 -18.53 31.62 -25.44
CA ASN A 605 -19.11 31.03 -24.21
C ASN A 605 -18.66 29.56 -24.29
N TYR A 606 -18.06 28.93 -23.27
CA TYR A 606 -18.54 28.83 -21.91
C TYR A 606 -17.39 28.69 -20.89
N PHE A 607 -17.55 29.32 -19.74
CA PHE A 607 -16.73 29.24 -18.54
C PHE A 607 -17.68 29.29 -17.31
N LEU A 608 -17.24 28.73 -16.17
CA LEU A 608 -17.57 29.10 -14.77
C LEU A 608 -18.97 28.66 -14.26
N THR A 609 -19.27 28.38 -12.97
CA THR A 609 -18.66 28.53 -11.64
C THR A 609 -19.61 27.93 -10.58
N CYS A 610 -19.13 27.62 -9.36
CA CYS A 610 -19.90 27.75 -8.09
C CYS A 610 -18.92 27.66 -6.90
N ASN A 611 -18.47 28.78 -6.31
CA ASN A 611 -19.01 29.62 -5.23
C ASN A 611 -18.87 29.09 -3.79
N PHE A 612 -18.07 29.84 -3.02
CA PHE A 612 -17.96 29.88 -1.56
C PHE A 612 -19.27 30.39 -0.91
N TYR A 613 -19.66 29.83 0.23
CA TYR A 613 -20.50 30.52 1.21
C TYR A 613 -19.99 30.23 2.63
N LEU A 614 -19.64 31.31 3.34
CA LEU A 614 -19.49 31.40 4.78
C LEU A 614 -20.88 31.71 5.38
N LYS A 615 -21.31 30.90 6.34
CA LYS A 615 -22.07 31.33 7.53
C LYS A 615 -21.92 30.30 8.64
#